data_AF-A0A4Q7ZJY8-F1
#
_entry.id   AF-A0A4Q7ZJY8-F1
#
_cell.length_a   1.000
_cell.length_b   1.000
_cell.length_c   1.000
_cell.angle_alpha   90.00
_cell.angle_beta   90.00
_cell.angle_gamma   90.00
#
_symmetry.space_group_name_H-M   'P 1'
#
loop_
_entity.id
_entity.type
_entity.pdbx_description
1 polymer ?
#
loop_
_entity_poly.entity_id
_entity_poly.type
_entity_poly.pdbx_seq_one_letter_code
_entity_poly.pdbx_strand_id
1 'polypeptide(L)'
;MAVSSGTRPWHTANLVALDLEGSGAQERDDEQILEIAAIRLIDGRPDLPTAYTTCIDPGRAIPARPWISPGLAGLALQGEPTLDDVRGDLIARLSGVWLVGHNIGVDWRLLHRHLPTLTVAGLIDTRRLAKAAAVAGKLGLSNLLTHLDLTGDVAAAAPGSRPHRALWDTTAAALLLGALIRRHFTAEPTLQQLVDVAGIPTETAAAARAAIAAPPQQSLFD
;
A
#
# COMPACT_ATOMS: atom_id res chain seq x y z
N MET A 1 -11.69 -17.30 22.60
CA MET A 1 -10.36 -16.90 23.12
C MET A 1 -9.69 -16.05 22.05
N ALA A 2 -9.41 -14.78 22.34
CA ALA A 2 -8.70 -13.92 21.40
C ALA A 2 -7.25 -14.42 21.28
N VAL A 3 -6.87 -14.92 20.11
CA VAL A 3 -5.48 -15.28 19.82
C VAL A 3 -4.68 -13.98 19.86
N SER A 4 -3.75 -13.87 20.81
CA SER A 4 -2.84 -12.74 20.91
C SER A 4 -2.17 -12.50 19.56
N SER A 5 -2.21 -11.27 19.05
CA SER A 5 -1.64 -10.88 17.76
C SER A 5 -0.15 -11.23 17.63
N GLY A 6 0.54 -11.47 18.76
CA GLY A 6 1.95 -11.83 18.84
C GLY A 6 2.32 -13.20 18.24
N THR A 7 1.38 -14.14 18.07
CA THR A 7 1.68 -15.51 17.59
C THR A 7 1.01 -15.85 16.26
N ARG A 8 0.26 -14.92 15.65
CA ARG A 8 -0.45 -15.15 14.38
C ARG A 8 0.54 -15.12 13.21
N PRO A 9 0.51 -16.10 12.26
CA PRO A 9 1.29 -16.04 11.02
C PRO A 9 0.94 -14.78 10.21
N TRP A 10 1.95 -14.12 9.63
CA TRP A 10 1.78 -12.83 8.95
C TRP A 10 0.71 -12.84 7.84
N HIS A 11 0.63 -13.93 7.07
CA HIS A 11 -0.26 -14.07 5.91
C HIS A 11 -1.74 -14.25 6.26
N THR A 12 -2.03 -14.55 7.52
CA THR A 12 -3.41 -14.65 8.04
C THR A 12 -3.93 -13.33 8.62
N ALA A 13 -3.11 -12.28 8.59
CA ALA A 13 -3.51 -10.94 8.97
C ALA A 13 -4.30 -10.26 7.84
N ASN A 14 -5.15 -9.29 8.20
CA ASN A 14 -5.81 -8.43 7.21
C ASN A 14 -4.79 -7.45 6.66
N LEU A 15 -4.16 -7.80 5.54
CA LEU A 15 -3.16 -6.99 4.85
C LEU A 15 -3.76 -6.41 3.57
N VAL A 16 -3.50 -5.14 3.32
CA VAL A 16 -3.83 -4.46 2.06
C VAL A 16 -2.59 -3.76 1.56
N ALA A 17 -2.12 -4.14 0.36
CA ALA A 17 -1.11 -3.36 -0.34
C ALA A 17 -1.76 -2.07 -0.84
N LEU A 18 -1.04 -0.96 -0.70
CA LEU A 18 -1.48 0.38 -1.09
C LEU A 18 -0.32 1.14 -1.74
N ASP A 19 -0.63 1.85 -2.82
CA ASP A 19 0.22 2.87 -3.43
C ASP A 19 -0.67 4.01 -3.93
N LEU A 20 -0.17 5.24 -3.83
CA LEU A 20 -0.84 6.46 -4.28
C LEU A 20 0.04 7.24 -5.25
N GLU A 21 -0.56 7.72 -6.35
CA GLU A 21 0.04 8.79 -7.13
C GLU A 21 -0.49 10.13 -6.61
N GLY A 22 0.41 11.07 -6.32
CA GLY A 22 0.07 12.40 -5.83
C GLY A 22 0.48 13.51 -6.79
N SER A 23 -0.08 14.72 -6.60
CA SER A 23 0.38 15.92 -7.33
C SER A 23 1.80 16.36 -6.94
N GLY A 24 2.33 15.77 -5.86
CA GLY A 24 3.72 15.80 -5.44
C GLY A 24 3.95 16.64 -4.18
N ALA A 25 4.83 16.13 -3.32
CA ALA A 25 5.08 16.66 -1.98
C ALA A 25 5.55 18.13 -1.93
N GLN A 26 6.03 18.69 -3.05
CA GLN A 26 6.35 20.11 -3.15
C GLN A 26 5.12 21.03 -2.96
N GLU A 27 3.90 20.52 -3.17
CA GLU A 27 2.65 21.25 -2.90
C GLU A 27 2.25 21.20 -1.40
N ARG A 28 2.99 20.48 -0.57
CA ARG A 28 2.80 20.42 0.90
C ARG A 28 1.37 20.04 1.27
N ASP A 29 0.62 20.96 1.86
CA ASP A 29 -0.73 20.72 2.36
C ASP A 29 -1.78 20.76 1.24
N ASP A 30 -1.41 21.30 0.08
CA ASP A 30 -2.26 21.34 -1.12
C ASP A 30 -2.04 20.11 -2.03
N GLU A 31 -1.14 19.19 -1.66
CA GLU A 31 -0.88 17.95 -2.40
C GLU A 31 -2.16 17.11 -2.49
N GLN A 32 -2.56 16.78 -3.72
CA GLN A 32 -3.76 16.02 -4.04
C GLN A 32 -3.41 14.56 -4.33
N ILE A 33 -4.33 13.65 -4.02
CA ILE A 33 -4.28 12.27 -4.51
C ILE A 33 -4.83 12.27 -5.94
N LEU A 34 -4.12 11.63 -6.87
CA LEU A 34 -4.45 11.58 -8.30
C LEU A 34 -4.81 10.16 -8.76
N GLU A 35 -4.24 9.15 -8.13
CA GLU A 35 -4.54 7.75 -8.41
C GLU A 35 -4.39 6.94 -7.12
N ILE A 36 -5.26 5.95 -6.94
CA ILE A 36 -5.27 5.05 -5.79
C ILE A 36 -5.28 3.62 -6.32
N ALA A 37 -4.46 2.76 -5.73
CA ALA A 37 -4.64 1.33 -5.85
C ALA A 37 -4.53 0.65 -4.49
N ALA A 38 -5.48 -0.24 -4.20
CA ALA A 38 -5.52 -1.03 -2.98
C ALA A 38 -5.83 -2.48 -3.30
N ILE A 39 -4.98 -3.40 -2.84
CA ILE A 39 -5.07 -4.83 -3.16
C ILE A 39 -4.97 -5.64 -1.87
N ARG A 40 -5.98 -6.44 -1.57
CA ARG A 40 -5.91 -7.39 -0.44
C ARG A 40 -4.85 -8.44 -0.67
N LEU A 41 -4.21 -8.88 0.42
CA LEU A 41 -3.41 -10.10 0.37
C LEU A 41 -4.21 -11.24 1.03
N ILE A 42 -4.47 -12.30 0.25
CA ILE A 42 -5.05 -13.56 0.71
C ILE A 42 -3.90 -14.56 0.82
N ASP A 43 -3.69 -15.13 2.00
CA ASP A 43 -2.57 -16.05 2.27
C ASP A 43 -1.22 -15.50 1.76
N GLY A 44 -1.02 -14.20 1.96
CA GLY A 44 0.20 -13.49 1.60
C GLY A 44 0.38 -13.22 0.10
N ARG A 45 -0.65 -13.44 -0.73
CA ARG A 45 -0.64 -13.19 -2.18
C ARG A 45 -1.66 -12.13 -2.57
N PRO A 46 -1.36 -11.23 -3.53
CA PRO A 46 -2.30 -10.20 -3.96
C PRO A 46 -3.53 -10.80 -4.64
N ASP A 47 -4.73 -10.37 -4.21
CA ASP A 47 -6.02 -10.73 -4.80
C ASP A 47 -6.39 -9.77 -5.93
N LEU A 48 -5.68 -9.89 -7.06
CA LEU A 48 -5.78 -8.99 -8.22
C LEU A 48 -7.17 -8.89 -8.86
N PRO A 49 -7.97 -9.98 -8.98
CA PRO A 49 -9.32 -9.89 -9.55
C PRO A 49 -10.24 -8.91 -8.81
N THR A 50 -9.95 -8.68 -7.53
CA THR A 50 -10.74 -7.80 -6.65
C THR A 50 -10.01 -6.48 -6.36
N ALA A 51 -8.91 -6.18 -7.06
CA ALA A 51 -8.13 -4.97 -6.85
C ALA A 51 -9.00 -3.71 -7.02
N TYR A 52 -8.92 -2.81 -6.03
CA TYR A 52 -9.54 -1.49 -6.14
C TYR A 52 -8.55 -0.52 -6.79
N THR A 53 -8.95 0.09 -7.90
CA THR A 53 -8.15 1.12 -8.58
C THR A 53 -9.03 2.26 -9.04
N THR A 54 -8.62 3.50 -8.79
CA THR A 54 -9.36 4.67 -9.27
C THR A 54 -8.42 5.84 -9.52
N CYS A 55 -8.65 6.57 -10.62
CA CYS A 55 -8.13 7.92 -10.79
C CYS A 55 -9.02 8.88 -9.99
N ILE A 56 -8.44 9.97 -9.51
CA ILE A 56 -9.14 10.97 -8.71
C ILE A 56 -9.11 12.32 -9.43
N ASP A 57 -10.27 12.94 -9.61
CA ASP A 57 -10.36 14.33 -10.08
C ASP A 57 -10.00 15.26 -8.91
N PRO A 58 -8.88 16.01 -8.98
CA PRO A 58 -8.49 16.94 -7.94
C PRO A 58 -9.23 18.30 -8.04
N GLY A 59 -10.21 18.42 -8.94
CA GLY A 59 -10.97 19.65 -9.18
C GLY A 59 -10.18 20.75 -9.88
N ARG A 60 -8.97 20.45 -10.39
CA ARG A 60 -8.10 21.38 -11.10
C ARG A 60 -7.19 20.68 -12.09
N ALA A 61 -6.66 21.45 -13.05
CA ALA A 61 -5.63 20.94 -13.95
C ALA A 61 -4.32 20.66 -13.19
N ILE A 62 -3.69 19.52 -13.50
CA ILE A 62 -2.39 19.12 -12.92
C ILE A 62 -1.25 19.53 -13.86
N PRO A 63 -0.31 20.39 -13.44
CA PRO A 63 0.83 20.75 -14.28
C PRO A 63 1.68 19.52 -14.62
N ALA A 64 2.13 19.41 -15.87
CA ALA A 64 3.10 18.38 -16.24
C ALA A 64 4.43 18.63 -15.50
N ARG A 65 4.87 17.63 -14.73
CA ARG A 65 6.13 17.66 -13.97
C ARG A 65 6.84 16.31 -14.08
N PRO A 66 8.16 16.25 -13.86
CA PRO A 66 8.92 15.00 -13.97
C PRO A 66 8.47 13.87 -13.02
N TRP A 67 7.86 14.23 -11.89
CA TRP A 67 7.33 13.29 -10.90
C TRP A 67 5.85 12.96 -11.09
N ILE A 68 5.17 13.57 -12.07
CA ILE A 68 3.79 13.24 -12.39
C ILE A 68 3.79 12.14 -13.44
N SER A 69 3.14 11.02 -13.14
CA SER A 69 3.07 9.92 -14.09
C SER A 69 2.37 10.34 -15.39
N PRO A 70 2.86 9.90 -16.57
CA PRO A 70 2.17 10.20 -17.82
C PRO A 70 0.74 9.64 -17.81
N GLY A 71 -0.22 10.49 -18.20
CA GLY A 71 -1.66 10.19 -18.10
C GLY A 71 -2.36 10.84 -16.91
N LEU A 72 -1.63 11.46 -15.97
CA LEU A 72 -2.22 12.14 -14.80
C LEU A 72 -2.11 13.68 -14.86
N ALA A 73 -1.60 14.23 -15.95
CA ALA A 73 -1.39 15.68 -16.12
C ALA A 73 -2.47 16.35 -16.98
N GLY A 74 -2.49 17.68 -16.96
CA GLY A 74 -3.47 18.51 -17.67
C GLY A 74 -4.87 18.32 -17.10
N LEU A 75 -5.83 18.08 -17.99
CA LEU A 75 -7.23 17.77 -17.67
C LEU A 75 -7.53 16.27 -17.75
N ALA A 76 -6.50 15.41 -17.74
CA ALA A 76 -6.68 13.97 -17.92
C ALA A 76 -7.53 13.30 -16.84
N LEU A 77 -7.63 13.93 -15.66
CA LEU A 77 -8.41 13.45 -14.51
C LEU A 77 -9.80 14.10 -14.43
N GLN A 78 -10.16 14.97 -15.37
CA GLN A 78 -11.44 15.66 -15.34
C GLN A 78 -12.58 14.66 -15.55
N GLY A 79 -13.54 14.63 -14.61
CA GLY A 79 -14.71 13.75 -14.67
C GLY A 79 -14.49 12.36 -14.09
N GLU A 80 -13.28 12.06 -13.61
CA GLU A 80 -13.05 10.97 -12.66
C GLU A 80 -13.77 11.29 -11.33
N PRO A 81 -14.03 10.31 -10.45
CA PRO A 81 -14.59 10.59 -9.14
C PRO A 81 -13.67 11.50 -8.33
N THR A 82 -14.25 12.36 -7.51
CA THR A 82 -13.48 13.13 -6.53
C THR A 82 -13.10 12.26 -5.34
N LEU A 83 -12.15 12.70 -4.53
CA LEU A 83 -11.79 11.99 -3.32
C LEU A 83 -12.96 11.87 -2.32
N ASP A 84 -13.85 12.86 -2.30
CA ASP A 84 -15.04 12.82 -1.46
C ASP A 84 -16.06 11.78 -1.93
N ASP A 85 -16.17 11.55 -3.25
CA ASP A 85 -17.05 10.51 -3.81
C ASP A 85 -16.62 9.10 -3.37
N VAL A 86 -15.30 8.85 -3.30
CA VAL A 86 -14.74 7.55 -2.92
C VAL A 86 -14.41 7.42 -1.42
N ARG A 87 -14.52 8.51 -0.64
CA ARG A 87 -14.13 8.58 0.78
C ARG A 87 -14.73 7.43 1.61
N GLY A 88 -16.03 7.18 1.46
CA GLY A 88 -16.73 6.15 2.23
C GLY A 88 -16.22 4.74 1.92
N ASP A 89 -15.98 4.45 0.65
CA ASP A 89 -15.48 3.16 0.19
C ASP A 89 -14.03 2.92 0.66
N LEU A 90 -13.16 3.94 0.55
CA LEU A 90 -11.80 3.88 1.06
C LEU A 90 -11.75 3.63 2.57
N ILE A 91 -12.59 4.32 3.35
CA ILE A 91 -12.66 4.10 4.80
C ILE A 91 -13.11 2.67 5.10
N ALA A 92 -14.13 2.17 4.40
CA ALA A 92 -14.63 0.81 4.61
C ALA A 92 -13.55 -0.25 4.31
N ARG A 93 -12.81 -0.09 3.20
CA ARG A 93 -11.78 -1.05 2.76
C ARG A 93 -10.52 -1.04 3.62
N LEU A 94 -10.11 0.12 4.14
CA LEU A 94 -8.82 0.29 4.80
C LEU A 94 -8.91 0.33 6.33
N SER A 95 -10.11 0.44 6.91
CA SER A 95 -10.25 0.49 8.36
C SER A 95 -9.79 -0.82 9.02
N GLY A 96 -8.90 -0.70 10.02
CA GLY A 96 -8.41 -1.83 10.81
C GLY A 96 -7.48 -2.81 10.09
N VAL A 97 -7.07 -2.53 8.84
CA VAL A 97 -6.11 -3.37 8.10
C VAL A 97 -4.68 -2.93 8.37
N TRP A 98 -3.71 -3.81 8.08
CA TRP A 98 -2.30 -3.43 7.97
C TRP A 98 -2.03 -3.00 6.52
N LEU A 99 -1.61 -1.75 6.33
CA LEU A 99 -1.20 -1.28 5.02
C LEU A 99 0.21 -1.75 4.71
N VAL A 100 0.40 -2.29 3.52
CA VAL A 100 1.69 -2.72 2.98
C VAL A 100 2.03 -1.81 1.82
N GLY A 101 3.26 -1.31 1.77
CA GLY A 101 3.71 -0.56 0.59
C GLY A 101 5.22 -0.43 0.54
N HIS A 102 5.71 0.22 -0.50
CA HIS A 102 7.11 0.53 -0.62
C HIS A 102 7.35 1.98 -0.25
N ASN A 103 8.03 2.25 0.89
CA ASN A 103 8.13 3.59 1.45
C ASN A 103 6.75 4.16 1.88
N ILE A 104 5.86 3.26 2.33
CA ILE A 104 4.42 3.48 2.63
C ILE A 104 4.11 4.66 3.57
N GLY A 105 5.08 5.14 4.34
CA GLY A 105 4.90 6.34 5.15
C GLY A 105 4.63 7.61 4.33
N VAL A 106 5.00 7.63 3.05
CA VAL A 106 4.66 8.73 2.12
C VAL A 106 3.17 8.68 1.79
N ASP A 107 2.70 7.54 1.30
CA ASP A 107 1.31 7.28 0.94
C ASP A 107 0.39 7.48 2.14
N TRP A 108 0.75 6.92 3.30
CA TRP A 108 -0.02 7.07 4.53
C TRP A 108 -0.17 8.53 4.95
N ARG A 109 0.91 9.33 4.87
CA ARG A 109 0.84 10.76 5.22
C ARG A 109 -0.11 11.51 4.29
N LEU A 110 -0.05 11.24 2.99
CA LEU A 110 -0.94 11.86 2.01
C LEU A 110 -2.39 11.41 2.23
N LEU A 111 -2.63 10.10 2.35
CA LEU A 111 -3.96 9.55 2.61
C LEU A 111 -4.58 10.11 3.89
N HIS A 112 -3.84 10.09 4.99
CA HIS A 112 -4.33 10.48 6.29
C HIS A 112 -4.57 11.99 6.40
N ARG A 113 -3.86 12.83 5.63
CA ARG A 113 -4.17 14.26 5.52
C ARG A 113 -5.59 14.47 4.99
N HIS A 114 -5.96 13.72 3.95
CA HIS A 114 -7.28 13.85 3.32
C HIS A 114 -8.38 13.07 4.07
N LEU A 115 -7.99 11.96 4.71
CA LEU A 115 -8.86 11.07 5.47
C LEU A 115 -8.38 10.96 6.94
N PRO A 116 -8.48 12.03 7.75
CA PRO A 116 -7.94 12.04 9.12
C PRO A 116 -8.69 11.10 10.08
N THR A 117 -9.90 10.69 9.73
CA THR A 117 -10.70 9.74 10.51
C THR A 117 -10.38 8.28 10.19
N LEU A 118 -9.61 8.01 9.13
CA LEU A 118 -9.21 6.64 8.78
C LEU A 118 -8.26 6.09 9.85
N THR A 119 -8.59 4.93 10.39
CA THR A 119 -7.75 4.21 11.36
C THR A 119 -7.32 2.87 10.79
N VAL A 120 -6.01 2.65 10.73
CA VAL A 120 -5.40 1.40 10.25
C VAL A 120 -4.75 0.68 11.44
N ALA A 121 -4.59 -0.65 11.36
CA ALA A 121 -3.92 -1.42 12.41
C ALA A 121 -2.41 -1.10 12.48
N GLY A 122 -1.81 -0.72 11.36
CA GLY A 122 -0.42 -0.30 11.27
C GLY A 122 0.07 -0.32 9.82
N LEU A 123 1.36 0.01 9.65
CA LEU A 123 2.00 0.07 8.33
C LEU A 123 3.19 -0.89 8.28
N ILE A 124 3.35 -1.60 7.17
CA ILE A 124 4.45 -2.50 6.86
C ILE A 124 5.17 -1.97 5.62
N ASP A 125 6.43 -1.58 5.79
CA ASP A 125 7.23 -0.98 4.72
C ASP A 125 8.20 -1.99 4.12
N THR A 126 7.97 -2.36 2.86
CA THR A 126 8.83 -3.29 2.12
C THR A 126 10.24 -2.74 1.89
N ARG A 127 10.43 -1.41 1.87
CA ARG A 127 11.75 -0.78 1.80
C ARG A 127 12.55 -1.01 3.07
N ARG A 128 11.90 -0.93 4.23
CA ARG A 128 12.52 -1.26 5.53
C ARG A 128 12.87 -2.74 5.61
N LEU A 129 11.97 -3.62 5.17
CA LEU A 129 12.25 -5.05 5.10
C LEU A 129 13.41 -5.35 4.14
N ALA A 130 13.48 -4.70 2.98
CA ALA A 130 14.58 -4.88 2.03
C ALA A 130 15.94 -4.48 2.62
N LYS A 131 15.96 -3.38 3.39
CA LYS A 131 17.15 -2.95 4.15
C LYS A 131 17.54 -4.01 5.19
N ALA A 132 16.59 -4.53 5.96
CA ALA A 132 16.84 -5.56 6.97
C ALA A 132 17.26 -6.91 6.37
N ALA A 133 16.76 -7.25 5.17
CA ALA A 133 17.14 -8.41 4.38
C ALA A 133 18.51 -8.26 3.68
N ALA A 134 19.23 -7.16 3.97
CA ALA A 134 20.53 -6.82 3.38
C ALA A 134 20.54 -6.98 1.85
N VAL A 135 19.49 -6.51 1.18
CA VAL A 135 19.47 -6.47 -0.29
C VAL A 135 20.50 -5.44 -0.76
N ALA A 136 21.37 -5.85 -1.68
CA ALA A 136 22.45 -5.00 -2.16
C ALA A 136 21.92 -3.90 -3.10
N GLY A 137 22.64 -2.77 -3.15
CA GLY A 137 22.36 -1.69 -4.10
C GLY A 137 21.24 -0.73 -3.67
N LYS A 138 20.58 -0.12 -4.67
CA LYS A 138 19.54 0.89 -4.45
C LYS A 138 18.23 0.20 -4.01
N LEU A 139 17.65 0.68 -2.91
CA LEU A 139 16.41 0.14 -2.35
C LEU A 139 15.14 0.80 -2.92
N GLY A 140 15.16 1.25 -4.18
CA GLY A 140 13.95 1.72 -4.85
C GLY A 140 13.20 0.54 -5.46
N LEU A 141 11.88 0.60 -5.53
CA LEU A 141 11.00 -0.51 -5.92
C LEU A 141 11.47 -1.23 -7.19
N SER A 142 11.62 -0.53 -8.32
CA SER A 142 12.05 -1.15 -9.59
C SER A 142 13.45 -1.78 -9.52
N ASN A 143 14.36 -1.23 -8.70
CA ASN A 143 15.71 -1.81 -8.52
C ASN A 143 15.61 -3.13 -7.74
N LEU A 144 14.78 -3.17 -6.70
CA LEU A 144 14.56 -4.38 -5.90
C LEU A 144 13.87 -5.47 -6.72
N LEU A 145 12.87 -5.11 -7.52
CA LEU A 145 12.20 -6.06 -8.41
C LEU A 145 13.17 -6.66 -9.42
N THR A 146 14.03 -5.84 -10.03
CA THR A 146 15.07 -6.32 -10.96
C THR A 146 16.06 -7.23 -10.23
N HIS A 147 16.50 -6.85 -9.04
CA HIS A 147 17.48 -7.63 -8.27
C HIS A 147 16.94 -8.99 -7.80
N LEU A 148 15.65 -9.06 -7.51
CA LEU A 148 14.97 -10.28 -7.03
C LEU A 148 14.23 -11.04 -8.14
N ASP A 149 14.43 -10.64 -9.40
CA ASP A 149 13.82 -11.25 -10.59
C ASP A 149 12.28 -11.30 -10.56
N LEU A 150 11.65 -10.22 -10.08
CA LEU A 150 10.19 -10.10 -9.95
C LEU A 150 9.54 -9.25 -11.06
N THR A 151 10.32 -8.58 -11.90
CA THR A 151 9.78 -7.64 -12.91
C THR A 151 8.80 -8.33 -13.87
N GLY A 152 9.09 -9.55 -14.30
CA GLY A 152 8.20 -10.34 -15.15
C GLY A 152 6.89 -10.73 -14.46
N ASP A 153 6.98 -11.12 -13.19
CA ASP A 153 5.80 -11.49 -12.38
C ASP A 153 4.86 -10.29 -12.20
N VAL A 154 5.41 -9.10 -11.92
CA VAL A 154 4.61 -7.87 -11.79
C VAL A 154 3.94 -7.53 -13.14
N ALA A 155 4.68 -7.62 -14.25
CA ALA A 155 4.14 -7.33 -15.57
C ALA A 155 3.01 -8.30 -15.99
N ALA A 156 3.12 -9.58 -15.61
CA ALA A 156 2.07 -10.57 -15.82
C ALA A 156 0.85 -10.34 -14.92
N ALA A 157 1.08 -9.90 -13.69
CA ALA A 157 0.03 -9.64 -12.69
C ALA A 157 -0.78 -8.36 -12.96
N ALA A 158 -0.14 -7.30 -13.45
CA ALA A 158 -0.77 -6.01 -13.74
C ALA A 158 -0.64 -5.64 -15.23
N PRO A 159 -1.24 -6.42 -16.14
CA PRO A 159 -1.09 -6.21 -17.58
C PRO A 159 -1.64 -4.82 -17.97
N GLY A 160 -0.89 -4.11 -18.83
CA GLY A 160 -1.27 -2.77 -19.28
C GLY A 160 -0.95 -1.64 -18.30
N SER A 161 -0.54 -1.96 -17.07
CA SER A 161 0.05 -0.98 -16.14
C SER A 161 1.57 -0.90 -16.31
N ARG A 162 2.23 0.02 -15.59
CA ARG A 162 3.67 0.28 -15.70
C ARG A 162 4.20 0.98 -14.44
N PRO A 163 5.53 0.99 -14.20
CA PRO A 163 6.11 1.72 -13.07
C PRO A 163 5.63 3.18 -12.98
N HIS A 164 5.46 3.67 -11.75
CA HIS A 164 4.83 4.95 -11.43
C HIS A 164 3.36 5.00 -11.84
N ARG A 165 2.65 3.90 -11.60
CA ARG A 165 1.19 3.84 -11.65
C ARG A 165 0.75 3.04 -10.44
N ALA A 166 -0.26 3.54 -9.74
CA ALA A 166 -0.64 3.00 -8.45
C ALA A 166 -0.86 1.47 -8.49
N LEU A 167 -1.55 0.95 -9.51
CA LEU A 167 -1.79 -0.50 -9.66
C LEU A 167 -0.49 -1.31 -9.80
N TRP A 168 0.46 -0.81 -10.60
CA TRP A 168 1.72 -1.52 -10.83
C TRP A 168 2.56 -1.53 -9.56
N ASP A 169 2.71 -0.37 -8.92
CA ASP A 169 3.55 -0.22 -7.72
C ASP A 169 2.93 -0.93 -6.50
N THR A 170 1.60 -0.95 -6.38
CA THR A 170 0.89 -1.75 -5.36
C THR A 170 1.11 -3.26 -5.57
N THR A 171 0.96 -3.74 -6.81
CA THR A 171 1.19 -5.14 -7.16
C THR A 171 2.65 -5.54 -6.89
N ALA A 172 3.58 -4.68 -7.29
CA ALA A 172 5.00 -4.81 -7.05
C ALA A 172 5.32 -4.91 -5.55
N ALA A 173 4.79 -4.00 -4.73
CA ALA A 173 5.01 -4.02 -3.29
C ALA A 173 4.45 -5.30 -2.64
N ALA A 174 3.28 -5.77 -3.08
CA ALA A 174 2.69 -7.02 -2.58
C ALA A 174 3.55 -8.25 -2.89
N LEU A 175 4.01 -8.40 -4.14
CA LEU A 175 4.89 -9.51 -4.53
C LEU A 175 6.27 -9.41 -3.87
N LEU A 176 6.81 -8.18 -3.78
CA LEU A 176 8.08 -7.90 -3.12
C LEU A 176 8.05 -8.30 -1.63
N LEU A 177 6.94 -8.02 -0.92
CA LEU A 177 6.80 -8.43 0.49
C LEU A 177 7.06 -9.93 0.67
N GLY A 178 6.39 -10.77 -0.13
CA GLY A 178 6.55 -12.22 -0.04
C GLY A 178 7.98 -12.69 -0.34
N ALA A 179 8.63 -12.09 -1.33
CA ALA A 179 10.02 -12.40 -1.67
C ALA A 179 11.00 -11.99 -0.55
N LEU A 180 10.80 -10.81 0.04
CA LEU A 180 11.63 -10.30 1.11
C LEU A 180 11.44 -11.08 2.42
N ILE A 181 10.23 -11.55 2.72
CA ILE A 181 9.97 -12.43 3.86
C ILE A 181 10.77 -13.72 3.73
N ARG A 182 10.70 -14.39 2.57
CA ARG A 182 11.48 -15.61 2.29
C ARG A 182 13.00 -15.39 2.35
N ARG A 183 13.45 -14.19 2.02
CA ARG A 183 14.86 -13.83 2.07
C ARG A 183 15.35 -13.53 3.49
N HIS A 184 14.56 -12.80 4.28
CA HIS A 184 14.97 -12.31 5.59
C HIS A 184 14.80 -13.35 6.70
N PHE A 185 13.68 -14.08 6.68
CA PHE A 185 13.34 -15.02 7.74
C PHE A 185 13.65 -16.46 7.30
N THR A 186 14.23 -17.26 8.21
CA THR A 186 14.55 -18.68 7.98
C THR A 186 13.33 -19.60 8.08
N ALA A 187 12.28 -19.13 8.74
CA ALA A 187 10.98 -19.77 8.84
C ALA A 187 9.89 -18.70 8.69
N GLU A 188 8.65 -19.12 8.48
CA GLU A 188 7.53 -18.21 8.37
C GLU A 188 7.37 -17.33 9.63
N PRO A 189 7.44 -15.99 9.50
CA PRO A 189 7.35 -15.11 10.66
C PRO A 189 5.90 -14.96 11.13
N THR A 190 5.75 -14.70 12.42
CA THR A 190 4.52 -14.11 12.94
C THR A 190 4.36 -12.68 12.42
N LEU A 191 3.14 -12.15 12.47
CA LEU A 191 2.87 -10.75 12.15
C LEU A 191 3.71 -9.80 13.03
N GLN A 192 3.84 -10.09 14.33
CA GLN A 192 4.61 -9.23 15.23
C GLN A 192 6.10 -9.19 14.85
N GLN A 193 6.71 -10.33 14.52
CA GLN A 193 8.10 -10.37 14.04
C GLN A 193 8.29 -9.60 12.74
N LEU A 194 7.32 -9.67 11.80
CA LEU A 194 7.36 -8.86 10.59
C LEU A 194 7.28 -7.36 10.91
N VAL A 195 6.40 -6.97 11.83
CA VAL A 195 6.21 -5.58 12.26
C VAL A 195 7.43 -5.04 13.01
N ASP A 196 8.11 -5.85 13.82
CA ASP A 196 9.32 -5.42 14.53
C ASP A 196 10.44 -5.00 13.56
N VAL A 197 10.47 -5.61 12.37
CA VAL A 197 11.47 -5.33 11.32
C VAL A 197 11.01 -4.22 10.36
N ALA A 198 9.80 -4.35 9.84
CA ALA A 198 9.30 -3.56 8.71
C ALA A 198 8.25 -2.51 9.10
N GLY A 199 7.77 -2.55 10.35
CA GLY A 199 6.68 -1.72 10.82
C GLY A 199 7.07 -0.25 10.96
N ILE A 200 6.20 0.67 10.51
CA ILE A 200 6.31 2.09 10.84
C ILE A 200 5.38 2.38 12.02
N PRO A 201 5.87 2.95 13.13
CA PRO A 201 4.99 3.43 14.20
C PRO A 201 4.03 4.48 13.64
N THR A 202 2.72 4.26 13.80
CA THR A 202 1.72 5.29 13.59
C THR A 202 1.16 5.72 14.94
N GLU A 203 0.86 7.01 15.10
CA GLU A 203 0.19 7.53 16.30
C GLU A 203 -1.16 6.83 16.54
N THR A 204 -1.82 6.41 15.45
CA THR A 204 -3.07 5.64 15.43
C THR A 204 -2.92 4.19 15.92
N ALA A 205 -1.80 3.52 15.64
CA ALA A 205 -1.56 2.13 16.09
C ALA A 205 -1.36 2.04 17.61
N ALA A 206 -0.89 3.11 18.26
CA ALA A 206 -0.81 3.19 19.72
C ALA A 206 -2.22 3.21 20.37
N ALA A 207 -3.18 3.90 19.74
CA ALA A 207 -4.57 3.94 20.18
C ALA A 207 -5.35 2.66 19.83
N ALA A 208 -5.12 2.08 18.64
CA ALA A 208 -5.78 0.86 18.18
C ALA A 208 -5.31 -0.41 18.92
N ARG A 209 -4.08 -0.44 19.45
CA ARG A 209 -3.59 -1.53 20.33
C ARG A 209 -4.43 -1.67 21.62
N ALA A 210 -5.20 -0.66 22.01
CA ALA A 210 -6.17 -0.71 23.11
C ALA A 210 -7.57 -1.21 22.69
N ALA A 211 -7.84 -1.33 21.38
CA ALA A 211 -9.17 -1.62 20.83
C ALA A 211 -9.15 -2.82 19.85
N ILE A 212 -9.37 -4.01 20.44
CA ILE A 212 -10.22 -5.10 19.91
C ILE A 212 -9.65 -6.04 18.84
N ALA A 213 -9.77 -7.33 19.18
CA ALA A 213 -9.79 -8.47 18.28
C ALA A 213 -11.03 -8.43 17.36
N ALA A 214 -10.83 -8.30 16.04
CA ALA A 214 -11.93 -8.28 15.07
C ALA A 214 -12.11 -9.65 14.34
N PRO A 215 -13.35 -10.00 13.94
CA PRO A 215 -13.71 -11.23 13.22
C PRO A 215 -13.38 -11.17 11.70
N PRO A 216 -13.46 -12.29 10.95
CA PRO A 216 -13.04 -12.33 9.55
C PRO A 216 -14.06 -11.68 8.61
N GLN A 217 -13.57 -11.03 7.56
CA GLN A 217 -14.34 -10.15 6.67
C GLN A 217 -14.48 -10.79 5.28
N GLN A 218 -15.71 -11.11 4.89
CA GLN A 218 -16.12 -11.44 3.51
C GLN A 218 -17.14 -10.37 3.07
N SER A 219 -17.07 -9.95 1.81
CA SER A 219 -17.71 -8.80 1.14
C SER A 219 -17.15 -7.40 1.49
N LEU A 220 -16.14 -6.97 0.74
CA LEU A 220 -15.70 -5.56 0.63
C LEU A 220 -14.90 -5.26 -0.64
N PHE A 221 -14.54 -6.28 -1.43
CA PHE A 221 -13.82 -6.12 -2.69
C PHE A 221 -14.54 -6.79 -3.86
N ASP A 222 -15.84 -7.07 -3.68
CA ASP A 222 -16.72 -7.59 -4.74
C ASP A 222 -17.24 -6.45 -5.63
#